data_AF-A0A1C1CPH6-F1
#
_entry.id   AF-A0A1C1CPH6-F1
#
_cell.length_a   1.000
_cell.length_b   1.000
_cell.length_c   1.000
_cell.angle_alpha   90.00
_cell.angle_beta   90.00
_cell.angle_gamma   90.00
#
_symmetry.space_group_name_H-M   'P 1'
#
loop_
_entity.id
_entity.type
_entity.pdbx_description
1 polymer ?
#
loop_
_entity_poly.entity_id
_entity_poly.type
_entity_poly.pdbx_seq_one_letter_code
_entity_poly.pdbx_strand_id
1 'polypeptide(L)'
;MAASTGLLSYFAMLLFLSSTHFARAAGTEQKTKWLVPRTNITGPNPNDYECESARAADYYGIGVRLVIRDPQGIYFSWITGWVANSFVAGDIGGALDTNAIFLFANLVAMVRCTITKVLTQLDCVILMHLSGGTVFSVLSLWGYRTCHYLGEGHKGIRHFGGFGTHLRLLLSMAVAVYGLWFWIIGIEPDTTGVNVDAGPCKTVYTFMFAKVRADGGIRIFYIAICVGCVTYFGIMLLASTLALYARLAKAANLAKQGKWRTSTRLHYATGLDHKEIFYFLRIGNLIWILWSMILVECTLNFNHVKAVLGPGNRIFFPSQLIPMIIGCFSFVRLMYKVLEQWRDPDDEPSLPNDPRLTGTRQEFPGTKRFFKVFAPPTNALNRRPQLPEDMPPEDTDMDELLQGEPIRLRYLVTWLPWLSLLPWWTKNEHKPHKRDTENVESDRSHSPSSTLHGTPTPPNFVNPYKSQIP
;
A
#
# COMPACT_ATOMS: atom_id res chain seq x y z
N MET A 1 14.00 -19.30 13.87
CA MET A 1 13.57 -18.26 12.91
C MET A 1 12.53 -18.74 11.89
N ALA A 2 12.49 -20.02 11.48
CA ALA A 2 11.39 -20.52 10.64
C ALA A 2 9.99 -20.43 11.31
N ALA A 3 9.94 -20.32 12.64
CA ALA A 3 8.69 -20.29 13.40
C ALA A 3 7.87 -18.99 13.22
N SER A 4 8.48 -17.81 12.99
CA SER A 4 7.71 -16.55 12.97
C SER A 4 6.96 -16.31 11.67
N THR A 5 7.49 -16.78 10.53
CA THR A 5 6.80 -16.69 9.23
C THR A 5 5.71 -17.74 9.10
N GLY A 6 5.95 -18.94 9.64
CA GLY A 6 4.92 -19.97 9.79
C GLY A 6 3.74 -19.47 10.61
N LEU A 7 3.98 -18.75 11.71
CA LEU A 7 2.92 -18.29 12.61
C LEU A 7 1.93 -17.32 11.95
N LEU A 8 2.38 -16.45 11.05
CA LEU A 8 1.51 -15.48 10.33
C LEU A 8 0.66 -16.16 9.25
N SER A 9 1.26 -17.09 8.49
CA SER A 9 0.51 -17.93 7.55
C SER A 9 -0.48 -18.82 8.31
N TYR A 10 -0.06 -19.40 9.43
CA TYR A 10 -0.92 -20.15 10.35
C TYR A 10 -2.00 -19.24 10.94
N PHE A 11 -1.74 -17.97 11.24
CA PHE A 11 -2.76 -17.07 11.77
C PHE A 11 -3.82 -16.77 10.71
N ALA A 12 -3.42 -16.52 9.46
CA ALA A 12 -4.35 -16.35 8.35
C ALA A 12 -5.13 -17.65 8.08
N MET A 13 -4.45 -18.80 8.06
CA MET A 13 -5.10 -20.11 7.92
C MET A 13 -5.99 -20.44 9.11
N LEU A 14 -5.61 -20.08 10.35
CA LEU A 14 -6.40 -20.31 11.56
C LEU A 14 -7.61 -19.41 11.59
N LEU A 15 -7.50 -18.14 11.17
CA LEU A 15 -8.65 -17.26 10.98
C LEU A 15 -9.61 -17.83 9.92
N PHE A 16 -9.09 -18.51 8.89
CA PHE A 16 -9.89 -19.20 7.87
C PHE A 16 -10.46 -20.56 8.33
N LEU A 17 -9.69 -21.35 9.08
CA LEU A 17 -10.11 -22.66 9.57
C LEU A 17 -11.12 -22.50 10.71
N SER A 18 -10.90 -21.52 11.59
CA SER A 18 -11.87 -21.19 12.64
C SER A 18 -13.19 -20.68 12.08
N SER A 19 -13.23 -20.03 10.90
CA SER A 19 -14.51 -19.69 10.26
C SER A 19 -15.19 -20.92 9.63
N THR A 20 -14.45 -21.90 9.09
CA THR A 20 -15.06 -23.13 8.55
C THR A 20 -15.56 -24.12 9.61
N HIS A 21 -14.91 -24.20 10.78
CA HIS A 21 -15.23 -25.22 11.78
C HIS A 21 -16.36 -24.86 12.76
N PHE A 22 -16.83 -23.61 12.78
CA PHE A 22 -17.87 -23.16 13.73
C PHE A 22 -19.32 -23.39 13.28
N ALA A 23 -19.53 -24.02 12.12
CA ALA A 23 -20.87 -24.36 11.63
C ALA A 23 -21.46 -25.62 12.31
N ARG A 24 -21.52 -25.66 13.65
CA ARG A 24 -22.44 -26.55 14.41
C ARG A 24 -22.52 -26.26 15.91
N ALA A 25 -22.61 -24.99 16.31
CA ALA A 25 -23.07 -24.66 17.67
C ALA A 25 -24.60 -24.76 17.73
N ALA A 26 -25.11 -25.97 17.98
CA ALA A 26 -26.51 -26.22 18.28
C ALA A 26 -26.78 -26.00 19.79
N GLY A 27 -27.83 -25.25 20.13
CA GLY A 27 -28.27 -24.97 21.50
C GLY A 27 -27.51 -23.78 22.11
N THR A 28 -28.14 -22.66 22.41
CA THR A 28 -29.39 -22.46 23.13
C THR A 28 -29.90 -21.08 22.74
N GLU A 29 -31.18 -20.95 22.38
CA GLU A 29 -31.85 -19.66 22.10
C GLU A 29 -31.99 -18.83 23.38
N GLN A 30 -30.88 -18.34 23.93
CA GLN A 30 -30.97 -17.28 24.91
C GLN A 30 -31.34 -16.01 24.14
N LYS A 31 -32.63 -15.63 24.18
CA LYS A 31 -33.20 -14.38 23.66
C LYS A 31 -32.32 -13.19 24.07
N THR A 32 -31.28 -12.90 23.30
CA THR A 32 -30.50 -11.67 23.36
C THR A 32 -31.34 -10.56 22.74
N LYS A 33 -32.39 -10.18 23.49
CA LYS A 33 -33.33 -9.09 23.19
C LYS A 33 -32.63 -7.74 22.96
N TRP A 34 -31.34 -7.64 23.27
CA TRP A 34 -30.60 -6.40 23.28
C TRP A 34 -30.00 -5.95 21.94
N LEU A 35 -29.90 -6.78 20.89
CA LEU A 35 -28.96 -6.43 19.81
C LEU A 35 -29.31 -6.84 18.38
N VAL A 36 -30.57 -7.15 18.07
CA VAL A 36 -30.99 -7.21 16.65
C VAL A 36 -31.81 -5.97 16.33
N PRO A 37 -31.17 -4.85 15.93
CA PRO A 37 -31.91 -3.71 15.46
C PRO A 37 -32.52 -4.10 14.12
N ARG A 38 -33.81 -4.46 14.12
CA ARG A 38 -34.58 -4.43 12.88
C ARG A 38 -34.53 -2.98 12.37
N THR A 39 -34.24 -2.80 11.09
CA THR A 39 -34.48 -1.55 10.38
C THR A 39 -35.89 -1.08 10.75
N ASN A 40 -36.00 -0.01 11.54
CA ASN A 40 -37.29 0.54 11.88
C ASN A 40 -37.80 1.21 10.60
N ILE A 41 -38.78 0.59 9.95
CA ILE A 41 -39.52 1.18 8.85
C ILE A 41 -40.44 2.25 9.45
N THR A 42 -39.87 3.33 10.00
CA THR A 42 -40.59 4.42 10.64
C THR A 42 -40.40 5.70 9.83
N GLY A 43 -40.91 5.69 8.60
CA GLY A 43 -41.14 6.91 7.83
C GLY A 43 -42.51 7.50 8.15
N PRO A 44 -42.66 8.83 8.29
CA PRO A 44 -43.98 9.45 8.34
C PRO A 44 -44.75 9.28 7.01
N ASN A 45 -44.02 9.11 5.90
CA ASN A 45 -44.56 8.90 4.57
C ASN A 45 -44.31 7.47 4.08
N PRO A 46 -45.23 6.87 3.30
CA PRO A 46 -45.08 5.53 2.73
C PRO A 46 -43.92 5.39 1.73
N ASN A 47 -43.15 6.45 1.46
CA ASN A 47 -41.96 6.42 0.60
C ASN A 47 -40.69 6.89 1.32
N ASP A 48 -40.76 7.26 2.60
CA ASP A 48 -39.61 7.76 3.36
C ASP A 48 -39.09 6.67 4.30
N TYR A 49 -38.56 5.61 3.71
CA TYR A 49 -38.02 4.49 4.47
C TYR A 49 -36.58 4.77 4.87
N GLU A 50 -36.25 4.59 6.15
CA GLU A 50 -34.88 4.60 6.67
C GLU A 50 -34.38 3.15 6.73
N CYS A 51 -33.62 2.73 5.72
CA CYS A 51 -33.05 1.38 5.61
C CYS A 51 -31.74 1.25 6.39
N GLU A 52 -31.76 1.70 7.64
CA GLU A 52 -30.56 1.89 8.43
C GLU A 52 -30.40 0.79 9.48
N SER A 53 -29.20 0.22 9.55
CA SER A 53 -28.83 -0.60 10.69
C SER A 53 -28.59 0.31 11.89
N ALA A 54 -28.96 -0.08 13.12
CA ALA A 54 -28.70 0.79 14.28
C ALA A 54 -27.20 0.99 14.58
N ARG A 55 -26.32 0.27 13.88
CA ARG A 55 -24.85 0.42 13.95
C ARG A 55 -24.27 1.10 12.71
N ALA A 56 -25.12 1.59 11.81
CA ALA A 56 -24.74 2.41 10.67
C ALA A 56 -23.74 3.51 11.06
N ALA A 57 -24.05 4.20 12.15
CA ALA A 57 -23.23 5.24 12.75
C ALA A 57 -21.81 4.73 13.11
N ASP A 58 -21.64 3.50 13.59
CA ASP A 58 -20.32 2.99 13.99
C ASP A 58 -19.40 2.69 12.80
N TYR A 59 -19.96 2.21 11.70
CA TYR A 59 -19.18 1.78 10.54
C TYR A 59 -18.92 2.90 9.53
N TYR A 60 -19.88 3.80 9.39
CA TYR A 60 -19.85 4.84 8.36
C TYR A 60 -20.62 6.09 8.82
N GLY A 61 -20.66 6.35 10.12
CA GLY A 61 -21.12 7.64 10.62
C GLY A 61 -20.14 8.77 10.33
N ILE A 62 -20.47 9.97 10.78
CA ILE A 62 -19.82 11.21 10.30
C ILE A 62 -18.31 11.18 10.50
N GLY A 63 -17.86 10.76 11.70
CA GLY A 63 -16.44 10.73 12.04
C GLY A 63 -15.64 9.66 11.29
N VAL A 64 -16.32 8.66 10.73
CA VAL A 64 -15.70 7.66 9.85
C VAL A 64 -15.72 8.12 8.39
N ARG A 65 -16.79 8.81 7.95
CA ARG A 65 -17.17 8.91 6.53
C ARG A 65 -17.43 10.30 5.91
N LEU A 66 -17.83 11.41 6.54
CA LEU A 66 -18.39 12.57 5.76
C LEU A 66 -18.25 13.94 6.44
N VAL A 67 -18.21 15.09 5.74
CA VAL A 67 -18.96 15.51 4.52
C VAL A 67 -18.04 16.22 3.49
N ILE A 68 -18.38 16.32 2.19
CA ILE A 68 -17.61 17.14 1.21
C ILE A 68 -17.35 18.58 1.70
N ARG A 69 -18.23 19.10 2.56
CA ARG A 69 -18.09 20.42 3.20
C ARG A 69 -17.11 20.42 4.38
N ASP A 70 -16.94 19.28 5.05
CA ASP A 70 -16.07 19.06 6.20
C ASP A 70 -15.49 17.62 6.12
N PRO A 71 -14.42 17.36 5.34
CA PRO A 71 -13.89 16.01 5.22
C PRO A 71 -13.57 15.49 6.62
N GLN A 72 -13.86 14.23 6.95
CA GLN A 72 -13.56 13.64 8.26
C GLN A 72 -12.86 12.28 8.08
N GLY A 73 -12.11 11.88 9.10
CA GLY A 73 -11.55 10.54 9.31
C GLY A 73 -10.89 9.87 8.11
N ILE A 74 -11.56 8.86 7.53
CA ILE A 74 -10.98 8.00 6.49
C ILE A 74 -10.66 8.80 5.22
N TYR A 75 -11.52 9.75 4.83
CA TYR A 75 -11.28 10.57 3.64
C TYR A 75 -10.06 11.48 3.84
N PHE A 76 -9.90 12.04 5.03
CA PHE A 76 -8.67 12.74 5.37
C PHE A 76 -7.47 11.80 5.41
N SER A 77 -7.62 10.57 5.90
CA SER A 77 -6.54 9.57 5.87
C SER A 77 -6.13 9.24 4.44
N TRP A 78 -7.08 9.14 3.50
CA TRP A 78 -6.81 8.92 2.08
C TRP A 78 -6.11 10.11 1.44
N ILE A 79 -6.63 11.33 1.65
CA ILE A 79 -6.01 12.55 1.12
C ILE A 79 -4.62 12.75 1.75
N THR A 80 -4.47 12.55 3.06
CA THR A 80 -3.19 12.62 3.77
C THR A 80 -2.20 11.62 3.19
N GLY A 81 -2.62 10.37 2.97
CA GLY A 81 -1.78 9.37 2.33
C GLY A 81 -1.39 9.75 0.91
N TRP A 82 -2.30 10.34 0.13
CA TRP A 82 -2.00 10.82 -1.22
C TRP A 82 -1.02 12.00 -1.22
N VAL A 83 -1.22 12.99 -0.34
CA VAL A 83 -0.31 14.14 -0.17
C VAL A 83 1.06 13.67 0.31
N ALA A 84 1.11 12.78 1.31
CA ALA A 84 2.38 12.26 1.83
C ALA A 84 3.15 11.54 0.73
N ASN A 85 2.47 10.65 -0.01
CA ASN A 85 3.04 9.96 -1.16
C ASN A 85 3.51 10.94 -2.26
N SER A 86 2.84 12.08 -2.42
CA SER A 86 3.11 13.02 -3.51
C SER A 86 4.20 14.06 -3.21
N PHE A 87 4.30 14.50 -1.95
CA PHE A 87 5.06 15.70 -1.59
C PHE A 87 6.06 15.48 -0.45
N VAL A 88 5.68 14.71 0.59
CA VAL A 88 6.45 14.67 1.85
C VAL A 88 7.06 13.29 2.08
N ALA A 89 8.26 13.06 1.54
CA ALA A 89 8.97 11.79 1.59
C ALA A 89 9.15 11.21 3.01
N GLY A 90 9.33 12.08 4.00
CA GLY A 90 9.54 11.70 5.41
C GLY A 90 8.31 11.15 6.12
N ASP A 91 7.10 11.49 5.65
CA ASP A 91 5.85 11.09 6.31
C ASP A 91 5.15 9.91 5.65
N ILE A 92 5.70 9.41 4.54
CA ILE A 92 5.11 8.30 3.79
C ILE A 92 4.98 7.04 4.64
N GLY A 93 6.01 6.72 5.43
CA GLY A 93 6.00 5.55 6.33
C GLY A 93 4.84 5.63 7.33
N GLY A 94 4.73 6.76 8.04
CA GLY A 94 3.66 6.98 9.02
C GLY A 94 2.27 6.98 8.40
N ALA A 95 2.09 7.60 7.23
CA ALA A 95 0.81 7.59 6.53
C ALA A 95 0.41 6.19 6.06
N LEU A 96 1.35 5.38 5.57
CA LEU A 96 1.09 4.01 5.14
C LEU A 96 0.76 3.09 6.31
N ASP A 97 1.45 3.24 7.44
CA ASP A 97 1.20 2.46 8.65
C ASP A 97 -0.19 2.78 9.22
N THR A 98 -0.55 4.06 9.33
CA THR A 98 -1.90 4.49 9.75
C THR A 98 -2.98 3.90 8.84
N ASN A 99 -2.82 3.97 7.52
CA ASN A 99 -3.76 3.39 6.57
C ASN A 99 -3.84 1.86 6.67
N ALA A 100 -2.72 1.17 6.92
CA ALA A 100 -2.71 -0.28 7.13
C ALA A 100 -3.41 -0.68 8.43
N ILE A 101 -3.25 0.10 9.51
CA ILE A 101 -3.96 -0.10 10.78
C ILE A 101 -5.46 0.07 10.58
N PHE A 102 -5.90 1.12 9.88
CA PHE A 102 -7.31 1.32 9.54
C PHE A 102 -7.88 0.17 8.71
N LEU A 103 -7.14 -0.27 7.68
CA LEU A 103 -7.56 -1.41 6.85
C LEU A 103 -7.68 -2.70 7.66
N PHE A 104 -6.72 -2.94 8.56
CA PHE A 104 -6.76 -4.10 9.46
C PHE A 104 -7.95 -4.03 10.43
N ALA A 105 -8.22 -2.86 11.02
CA ALA A 105 -9.37 -2.66 11.90
C ALA A 105 -10.69 -2.89 11.16
N ASN A 106 -10.83 -2.38 9.94
CA ASN A 106 -12.00 -2.61 9.08
C ASN A 106 -12.16 -4.09 8.75
N LEU A 107 -11.06 -4.79 8.41
CA LEU A 107 -11.09 -6.22 8.15
C LEU A 107 -11.54 -7.03 9.38
N VAL A 108 -10.99 -6.73 10.56
CA VAL A 108 -11.39 -7.38 11.81
C VAL A 108 -12.85 -7.10 12.13
N ALA A 109 -13.32 -5.87 11.92
CA ALA A 109 -14.72 -5.51 12.10
C ALA A 109 -15.62 -6.29 11.15
N MET A 110 -15.30 -6.36 9.86
CA MET A 110 -16.05 -7.14 8.86
C MET A 110 -16.15 -8.61 9.25
N VAL A 111 -15.02 -9.25 9.57
CA VAL A 111 -14.98 -10.67 9.94
C VAL A 111 -15.77 -10.93 11.23
N ARG A 112 -15.52 -10.14 12.28
CA ARG A 112 -16.20 -10.31 13.57
C ARG A 112 -17.69 -10.11 13.46
N CYS A 113 -18.13 -9.03 12.78
CA CYS A 113 -19.54 -8.68 12.70
C CYS A 113 -20.32 -9.64 11.79
N THR A 114 -19.65 -10.22 10.79
CA THR A 114 -20.18 -11.33 9.99
C THR A 114 -20.37 -12.58 10.83
N ILE A 115 -19.36 -12.99 11.60
CA ILE A 115 -19.45 -14.17 12.47
C ILE A 115 -20.57 -14.00 13.51
N THR A 116 -20.72 -12.81 14.08
CA THR A 116 -21.78 -12.53 15.06
C THR A 116 -23.14 -12.25 14.43
N LYS A 117 -23.27 -12.28 13.09
CA LYS A 117 -24.51 -11.97 12.36
C LYS A 117 -25.10 -10.60 12.69
N VAL A 118 -24.23 -9.63 12.95
CA VAL A 118 -24.61 -8.24 13.27
C VAL A 118 -24.56 -7.36 12.03
N LEU A 119 -23.69 -7.70 11.08
CA LEU A 119 -23.48 -6.91 9.87
C LEU A 119 -24.65 -7.11 8.90
N THR A 120 -25.20 -6.02 8.36
CA THR A 120 -26.17 -6.09 7.25
C THR A 120 -25.45 -6.23 5.91
N GLN A 121 -26.17 -6.61 4.86
CA GLN A 121 -25.61 -6.67 3.51
C GLN A 121 -25.09 -5.30 3.06
N LEU A 122 -25.82 -4.22 3.38
CA LEU A 122 -25.42 -2.85 3.06
C LEU A 122 -24.11 -2.48 3.78
N ASP A 123 -24.00 -2.81 5.07
CA ASP A 123 -22.79 -2.53 5.85
C ASP A 123 -21.56 -3.25 5.26
N CYS A 124 -21.71 -4.51 4.83
CA CYS A 124 -20.66 -5.25 4.11
C CYS A 124 -20.23 -4.55 2.82
N VAL A 125 -21.19 -4.11 2.00
CA VAL A 125 -20.92 -3.42 0.73
C VAL A 125 -20.11 -2.16 0.98
N ILE A 126 -20.53 -1.32 1.92
CA ILE A 126 -19.85 -0.06 2.25
C ILE A 126 -18.44 -0.32 2.80
N LEU A 127 -18.29 -1.25 3.76
CA LEU A 127 -16.97 -1.58 4.32
C LEU A 127 -16.04 -2.18 3.26
N MET A 128 -16.58 -2.92 2.28
CA MET A 128 -15.82 -3.39 1.13
C MET A 128 -15.37 -2.25 0.22
N HIS A 129 -16.22 -1.24 -0.01
CA HIS A 129 -15.85 -0.05 -0.78
C HIS A 129 -14.82 0.81 -0.07
N LEU A 130 -14.93 1.00 1.24
CA LEU A 130 -13.90 1.67 2.05
C LEU A 130 -12.58 0.91 2.03
N SER A 131 -12.63 -0.41 2.11
CA SER A 131 -11.42 -1.25 2.07
C SER A 131 -10.78 -1.22 0.67
N GLY A 132 -11.57 -1.35 -0.39
CA GLY A 132 -11.11 -1.25 -1.78
C GLY A 132 -10.56 0.14 -2.10
N GLY A 133 -11.23 1.19 -1.65
CA GLY A 133 -10.76 2.57 -1.72
C GLY A 133 -9.38 2.70 -1.10
N THR A 134 -9.19 2.21 0.13
CA THR A 134 -7.89 2.25 0.83
C THR A 134 -6.79 1.45 0.11
N VAL A 135 -7.07 0.21 -0.31
CA VAL A 135 -6.11 -0.67 -0.99
C VAL A 135 -5.64 -0.07 -2.31
N PHE A 136 -6.56 0.43 -3.13
CA PHE A 136 -6.23 0.90 -4.48
C PHE A 136 -5.79 2.36 -4.53
N SER A 137 -6.13 3.18 -3.54
CA SER A 137 -5.64 4.57 -3.49
C SER A 137 -4.29 4.67 -2.78
N VAL A 138 -4.30 4.63 -1.46
CA VAL A 138 -3.17 5.04 -0.61
C VAL A 138 -2.16 3.94 -0.35
N LEU A 139 -2.56 2.67 -0.43
CA LEU A 139 -1.71 1.54 -0.06
C LEU A 139 -0.70 1.21 -1.17
N SER A 140 0.38 2.00 -1.25
CA SER A 140 1.45 1.83 -2.24
C SER A 140 2.32 0.60 -1.92
N LEU A 141 1.99 -0.56 -2.49
CA LEU A 141 2.72 -1.81 -2.25
C LEU A 141 4.20 -1.74 -2.63
N TRP A 142 4.51 -1.13 -3.78
CA TRP A 142 5.84 -1.13 -4.38
C TRP A 142 6.55 0.23 -4.35
N GLY A 143 5.90 1.29 -3.89
CA GLY A 143 6.54 2.61 -3.85
C GLY A 143 6.50 3.41 -5.16
N TYR A 144 6.02 2.85 -6.28
CA TYR A 144 5.96 3.57 -7.57
C TYR A 144 5.18 4.89 -7.54
N ARG A 145 4.29 5.04 -6.55
CA ARG A 145 3.42 6.22 -6.40
C ARG A 145 4.01 7.28 -5.46
N THR A 146 5.25 7.10 -5.02
CA THR A 146 5.84 7.88 -3.94
C THR A 146 6.90 8.84 -4.44
N CYS A 147 7.04 10.00 -3.83
CA CYS A 147 8.00 11.02 -4.26
C CYS A 147 9.46 10.54 -4.15
N HIS A 148 9.75 9.50 -3.35
CA HIS A 148 11.01 8.77 -3.39
C HIS A 148 11.33 8.24 -4.79
N TYR A 149 10.33 7.73 -5.51
CA TYR A 149 10.49 7.28 -6.90
C TYR A 149 10.77 8.43 -7.86
N LEU A 150 10.17 9.61 -7.63
CA LEU A 150 10.43 10.79 -8.47
C LEU A 150 11.86 11.32 -8.29
N GLY A 151 12.36 11.33 -7.06
CA GLY A 151 13.69 11.86 -6.74
C GLY A 151 14.83 10.88 -7.04
N GLU A 152 14.64 9.60 -6.73
CA GLU A 152 15.70 8.57 -6.82
C GLU A 152 15.50 7.58 -7.97
N GLY A 153 14.43 7.70 -8.75
CA GLY A 153 14.06 6.75 -9.80
C GLY A 153 13.76 5.36 -9.24
N HIS A 154 14.26 4.32 -9.93
CA HIS A 154 14.18 2.92 -9.49
C HIS A 154 14.77 2.69 -8.08
N LYS A 155 15.76 3.50 -7.66
CA LYS A 155 16.36 3.37 -6.32
C LYS A 155 15.37 3.75 -5.21
N GLY A 156 14.38 4.60 -5.51
CA GLY A 156 13.35 5.00 -4.55
C GLY A 156 12.49 3.83 -4.06
N ILE A 157 12.40 2.74 -4.83
CA ILE A 157 11.71 1.51 -4.43
C ILE A 157 12.40 0.83 -3.26
N ARG A 158 13.69 1.08 -3.04
CA ARG A 158 14.46 0.48 -1.94
C ARG A 158 13.93 0.93 -0.57
N HIS A 159 13.26 2.09 -0.50
CA HIS A 159 12.54 2.55 0.70
C HIS A 159 11.29 1.71 0.98
N PHE A 160 10.75 1.04 -0.05
CA PHE A 160 9.58 0.16 0.01
C PHE A 160 10.01 -1.30 -0.01
N GLY A 161 10.31 -1.83 1.17
CA GLY A 161 10.66 -3.23 1.32
C GLY A 161 10.65 -3.67 2.77
N GLY A 162 10.65 -4.99 2.97
CA GLY A 162 10.67 -5.59 4.30
C GLY A 162 9.28 -5.86 4.86
N PHE A 163 9.18 -5.88 6.19
CA PHE A 163 8.00 -6.39 6.91
C PHE A 163 6.72 -5.62 6.58
N GLY A 164 6.80 -4.29 6.48
CA GLY A 164 5.64 -3.45 6.16
C GLY A 164 5.01 -3.75 4.81
N THR A 165 5.80 -4.10 3.78
CA THR A 165 5.26 -4.50 2.48
C THR A 165 4.56 -5.86 2.55
N HIS A 166 5.12 -6.83 3.28
CA HIS A 166 4.47 -8.14 3.47
C HIS A 166 3.15 -8.03 4.25
N LEU A 167 3.11 -7.22 5.31
CA LEU A 167 1.89 -6.98 6.07
C LEU A 167 0.81 -6.36 5.18
N ARG A 168 1.18 -5.36 4.38
CA ARG A 168 0.26 -4.69 3.43
C ARG A 168 -0.23 -5.63 2.33
N LEU A 169 0.62 -6.50 1.79
CA LEU A 169 0.22 -7.56 0.85
C LEU A 169 -0.76 -8.55 1.50
N LEU A 170 -0.48 -8.97 2.74
CA LEU A 170 -1.34 -9.89 3.49
C LEU A 170 -2.71 -9.28 3.77
N LEU A 171 -2.77 -8.00 4.20
CA LEU A 171 -4.02 -7.29 4.41
C LEU A 171 -4.82 -7.14 3.11
N SER A 172 -4.15 -6.76 2.01
CA SER A 172 -4.81 -6.63 0.70
C SER A 172 -5.36 -7.97 0.21
N MET A 173 -4.61 -9.06 0.41
CA MET A 173 -5.07 -10.41 0.11
C MET A 173 -6.27 -10.81 0.96
N ALA A 174 -6.23 -10.56 2.27
CA ALA A 174 -7.32 -10.90 3.18
C ALA A 174 -8.61 -10.14 2.84
N VAL A 175 -8.51 -8.84 2.51
CA VAL A 175 -9.65 -8.04 2.03
C VAL A 175 -10.19 -8.58 0.71
N ALA A 176 -9.32 -8.95 -0.25
CA ALA A 176 -9.74 -9.50 -1.53
C ALA A 176 -10.44 -10.85 -1.38
N VAL A 177 -9.93 -11.73 -0.49
CA VAL A 177 -10.54 -13.03 -0.19
C VAL A 177 -11.89 -12.86 0.52
N TYR A 178 -11.98 -11.97 1.50
CA TYR A 178 -13.25 -11.64 2.15
C TYR A 178 -14.26 -11.08 1.15
N GLY A 179 -13.83 -10.17 0.26
CA GLY A 179 -14.65 -9.65 -0.82
C GLY A 179 -15.16 -10.74 -1.76
N LEU A 180 -14.28 -11.66 -2.17
CA LEU A 180 -14.66 -12.79 -3.01
C LEU A 180 -15.72 -13.67 -2.33
N TRP A 181 -15.51 -14.01 -1.05
CA TRP A 181 -16.49 -14.74 -0.26
C TRP A 181 -17.83 -13.99 -0.16
N PHE A 182 -17.78 -12.68 0.09
CA PHE A 182 -18.98 -11.85 0.20
C PHE A 182 -19.79 -11.84 -1.10
N TRP A 183 -19.14 -11.62 -2.24
CA TRP A 183 -19.85 -11.56 -3.52
C TRP A 183 -20.32 -12.92 -4.04
N ILE A 184 -19.67 -14.02 -3.65
CA ILE A 184 -20.13 -15.38 -4.02
C ILE A 184 -21.23 -15.85 -3.09
N ILE A 185 -21.04 -15.76 -1.77
CA ILE A 185 -21.93 -16.38 -0.77
C ILE A 185 -22.62 -15.31 0.08
N GLY A 186 -21.85 -14.34 0.60
CA GLY A 186 -22.33 -13.35 1.57
C GLY A 186 -23.51 -12.47 1.14
N ILE A 187 -23.64 -12.18 -0.16
CA ILE A 187 -24.70 -11.33 -0.69
C ILE A 187 -26.03 -12.06 -0.88
N GLU A 188 -26.03 -13.40 -0.89
CA GLU A 188 -27.27 -14.15 -1.06
C GLU A 188 -28.08 -14.12 0.24
N PRO A 189 -29.38 -13.73 0.18
CA PRO A 189 -30.16 -13.42 1.36
C PRO A 189 -30.31 -14.60 2.34
N ASP A 190 -30.34 -15.83 1.82
CA ASP A 190 -30.69 -17.00 2.65
C ASP A 190 -29.49 -17.86 3.05
N THR A 191 -28.28 -17.54 2.60
CA THR A 191 -27.11 -18.45 2.73
C THR A 191 -26.25 -18.20 3.96
N THR A 192 -26.10 -16.94 4.38
CA THR A 192 -25.05 -16.58 5.37
C THR A 192 -25.60 -16.21 6.75
N GLY A 193 -26.91 -16.16 6.93
CA GLY A 193 -27.51 -15.60 8.16
C GLY A 193 -27.09 -14.15 8.41
N VAL A 194 -26.51 -13.47 7.41
CA VAL A 194 -26.41 -12.01 7.35
C VAL A 194 -27.85 -11.51 7.36
N ASN A 195 -28.16 -10.60 8.27
CA ASN A 195 -29.53 -10.11 8.41
C ASN A 195 -29.94 -9.45 7.09
N VAL A 196 -30.93 -10.05 6.43
CA VAL A 196 -31.58 -9.48 5.25
C VAL A 196 -32.63 -8.53 5.76
N ASP A 197 -32.53 -7.27 5.36
CA ASP A 197 -33.54 -6.29 5.71
C ASP A 197 -34.88 -6.71 5.10
N ALA A 198 -35.95 -6.56 5.88
CA ALA A 198 -37.29 -6.89 5.42
C ALA A 198 -37.92 -5.72 4.65
N GLY A 199 -38.81 -6.01 3.70
CA GLY A 199 -39.58 -4.99 2.99
C GLY A 199 -38.77 -4.21 1.94
N PRO A 200 -38.98 -2.89 1.76
CA PRO A 200 -38.37 -2.09 0.70
C PRO A 200 -36.84 -2.02 0.81
N CYS A 201 -36.29 -2.27 2.00
CA CYS A 201 -34.87 -2.29 2.30
C CYS A 201 -34.16 -3.60 1.89
N LYS A 202 -34.93 -4.63 1.47
CA LYS A 202 -34.37 -5.92 1.05
C LYS A 202 -33.42 -5.80 -0.14
N THR A 203 -33.66 -4.84 -1.03
CA THR A 203 -32.80 -4.63 -2.21
C THR A 203 -31.71 -3.62 -1.90
N VAL A 204 -30.47 -4.09 -1.79
CA VAL A 204 -29.30 -3.21 -1.66
C VAL A 204 -28.91 -2.66 -3.03
N TYR A 205 -28.77 -1.35 -3.11
CA TYR A 205 -28.25 -0.66 -4.28
C TYR A 205 -26.77 -0.29 -4.10
N THR A 206 -26.03 -0.21 -5.19
CA THR A 206 -24.67 0.32 -5.20
C THR A 206 -24.52 1.27 -6.37
N PHE A 207 -23.54 2.18 -6.27
CA PHE A 207 -23.17 3.06 -7.36
C PHE A 207 -22.02 2.44 -8.17
N MET A 208 -22.19 2.44 -9.50
CA MET A 208 -21.08 2.18 -10.44
C MET A 208 -21.00 3.30 -11.47
N PHE A 209 -22.13 3.72 -12.03
CA PHE A 209 -22.28 4.92 -12.88
C PHE A 209 -23.73 5.42 -12.80
N ALA A 210 -24.65 4.50 -12.46
CA ALA A 210 -26.01 4.75 -12.07
C ALA A 210 -26.35 3.92 -10.81
N LYS A 211 -27.57 4.10 -10.28
CA LYS A 211 -28.14 3.25 -9.23
C LYS A 211 -28.34 1.84 -9.78
N VAL A 212 -27.53 0.89 -9.33
CA VAL A 212 -27.62 -0.52 -9.74
C VAL A 212 -27.88 -1.40 -8.53
N ARG A 213 -28.65 -2.46 -8.72
CA ARG A 213 -28.87 -3.48 -7.69
C ARG A 213 -27.58 -4.26 -7.43
N ALA A 214 -27.16 -4.38 -6.17
CA ALA A 214 -25.94 -5.06 -5.78
C ALA A 214 -25.98 -6.57 -6.08
N ASP A 215 -27.16 -7.18 -6.05
CA ASP A 215 -27.42 -8.57 -6.43
C ASP A 215 -27.60 -8.78 -7.95
N GLY A 216 -27.56 -7.70 -8.74
CA GLY A 216 -27.69 -7.75 -10.20
C GLY A 216 -26.38 -8.07 -10.92
N GLY A 217 -26.27 -7.69 -12.20
CA GLY A 217 -25.09 -7.96 -13.04
C GLY A 217 -23.78 -7.37 -12.50
N ILE A 218 -23.84 -6.32 -11.66
CA ILE A 218 -22.66 -5.76 -10.99
C ILE A 218 -21.97 -6.76 -10.06
N ARG A 219 -22.72 -7.75 -9.52
CA ARG A 219 -22.16 -8.85 -8.73
C ARG A 219 -21.08 -9.60 -9.51
N ILE A 220 -21.36 -9.93 -10.77
CA ILE A 220 -20.40 -10.65 -11.64
C ILE A 220 -19.13 -9.82 -11.84
N PHE A 221 -19.28 -8.51 -12.05
CA PHE A 221 -18.15 -7.59 -12.18
C PHE A 221 -17.28 -7.56 -10.91
N TYR A 222 -17.89 -7.42 -9.73
CA TYR A 222 -17.13 -7.45 -8.47
C TYR A 222 -16.49 -8.80 -8.20
N ILE A 223 -17.14 -9.93 -8.52
CA ILE A 223 -16.53 -11.26 -8.44
C ILE A 223 -15.29 -11.32 -9.32
N ALA A 224 -15.38 -10.89 -10.58
CA ALA A 224 -14.25 -10.91 -11.51
C ALA A 224 -13.07 -10.06 -10.99
N ILE A 225 -13.35 -8.86 -10.48
CA ILE A 225 -12.33 -8.02 -9.84
C ILE A 225 -11.73 -8.71 -8.62
N CYS A 226 -12.55 -9.25 -7.71
CA CYS A 226 -12.07 -9.93 -6.52
C CYS A 226 -11.21 -11.15 -6.87
N VAL A 227 -11.60 -11.97 -7.86
CA VAL A 227 -10.77 -13.07 -8.37
C VAL A 227 -9.43 -12.54 -8.87
N GLY A 228 -9.44 -11.50 -9.73
CA GLY A 228 -8.22 -10.88 -10.23
C GLY A 228 -7.32 -10.35 -9.10
N CYS A 229 -7.91 -9.74 -8.06
CA CYS A 229 -7.17 -9.26 -6.88
C CYS A 229 -6.58 -10.40 -6.06
N VAL A 230 -7.35 -11.46 -5.81
CA VAL A 230 -6.89 -12.65 -5.08
C VAL A 230 -5.76 -13.33 -5.83
N THR A 231 -5.88 -13.48 -7.15
CA THR A 231 -4.81 -14.04 -7.99
C THR A 231 -3.58 -13.14 -7.97
N TYR A 232 -3.73 -11.83 -8.21
CA TYR A 232 -2.63 -10.89 -8.22
C TYR A 232 -1.91 -10.83 -6.86
N PHE A 233 -2.62 -10.50 -5.77
CA PHE A 233 -2.02 -10.42 -4.44
C PHE A 233 -1.51 -11.77 -3.95
N GLY A 234 -2.14 -12.87 -4.32
CA GLY A 234 -1.68 -14.23 -4.01
C GLY A 234 -0.33 -14.55 -4.67
N ILE A 235 -0.18 -14.25 -5.96
CA ILE A 235 1.09 -14.41 -6.68
C ILE A 235 2.16 -13.49 -6.08
N MET A 236 1.84 -12.22 -5.82
CA MET A 236 2.79 -11.28 -5.21
C MET A 236 3.21 -11.74 -3.81
N LEU A 237 2.28 -12.22 -2.99
CA LEU A 237 2.56 -12.73 -1.65
C LEU A 237 3.45 -13.97 -1.72
N LEU A 238 3.15 -14.91 -2.62
CA LEU A 238 3.96 -16.11 -2.84
C LEU A 238 5.37 -15.74 -3.27
N ALA A 239 5.53 -14.89 -4.29
CA ALA A 239 6.83 -14.43 -4.75
C ALA A 239 7.62 -13.72 -3.66
N SER A 240 6.94 -12.85 -2.88
CA SER A 240 7.57 -12.16 -1.75
C SER A 240 8.02 -13.14 -0.66
N THR A 241 7.27 -14.23 -0.44
CA THR A 241 7.59 -15.25 0.56
C THR A 241 8.76 -16.11 0.11
N LEU A 242 8.82 -16.48 -1.17
CA LEU A 242 9.96 -17.17 -1.77
C LEU A 242 11.22 -16.31 -1.72
N ALA A 243 11.10 -15.01 -2.05
CA ALA A 243 12.19 -14.05 -1.92
C ALA A 243 12.68 -13.93 -0.47
N LEU A 244 11.77 -13.87 0.50
CA LEU A 244 12.10 -13.84 1.92
C LEU A 244 12.82 -15.13 2.34
N TYR A 245 12.33 -16.30 1.91
CA TYR A 245 12.96 -17.58 2.18
C TYR A 245 14.38 -17.66 1.60
N ALA A 246 14.56 -17.26 0.34
CA ALA A 246 15.87 -17.21 -0.31
C ALA A 246 16.83 -16.27 0.42
N ARG A 247 16.35 -15.11 0.89
CA ARG A 247 17.14 -14.19 1.74
C ARG A 247 17.54 -14.83 3.05
N LEU A 248 16.61 -15.51 3.74
CA LEU A 248 16.89 -16.18 5.00
C LEU A 248 17.91 -17.32 4.81
N ALA A 249 17.80 -18.08 3.72
CA ALA A 249 18.76 -19.14 3.37
C ALA A 249 20.15 -18.56 3.06
N LYS A 250 20.23 -17.50 2.25
CA LYS A 250 21.49 -16.79 1.96
C LYS A 250 22.10 -16.20 3.23
N ALA A 251 21.29 -15.56 4.07
CA ALA A 251 21.72 -15.01 5.35
C ALA A 251 22.25 -16.11 6.28
N ALA A 252 21.58 -17.27 6.35
CA ALA A 252 22.05 -18.41 7.13
C ALA A 252 23.38 -18.98 6.60
N ASN A 253 23.57 -19.03 5.28
CA ASN A 253 24.83 -19.48 4.68
C ASN A 253 25.97 -18.48 4.90
N LEU A 254 25.72 -17.18 4.75
CA LEU A 254 26.70 -16.13 5.04
C LEU A 254 27.04 -16.07 6.54
N ALA A 255 26.06 -16.29 7.40
CA ALA A 255 26.25 -16.42 8.84
C ALA A 255 27.20 -17.58 9.19
N LYS A 256 27.02 -18.74 8.55
CA LYS A 256 27.93 -19.89 8.70
C LYS A 256 29.35 -19.58 8.22
N GLN A 257 29.50 -18.74 7.19
CA GLN A 257 30.81 -18.28 6.69
C GLN A 257 31.42 -17.12 7.51
N GLY A 258 30.75 -16.64 8.56
CA GLY A 258 31.19 -15.47 9.33
C GLY A 258 31.09 -14.13 8.58
N LYS A 259 30.49 -14.10 7.38
CA LYS A 259 30.40 -12.92 6.49
C LYS A 259 29.08 -12.15 6.69
N TRP A 260 28.81 -11.65 7.90
CA TRP A 260 27.55 -10.97 8.24
C TRP A 260 27.33 -9.60 7.58
N ARG A 261 28.34 -8.99 6.94
CA ARG A 261 28.27 -7.61 6.43
C ARG A 261 27.78 -7.45 4.99
N THR A 262 27.73 -8.52 4.19
CA THR A 262 27.29 -8.38 2.80
C THR A 262 25.76 -8.32 2.75
N SER A 263 25.25 -7.24 2.18
CA SER A 263 23.82 -6.91 2.11
C SER A 263 23.04 -8.05 1.43
N THR A 264 21.97 -8.52 2.08
CA THR A 264 21.03 -9.50 1.50
C THR A 264 19.88 -8.83 0.76
N ARG A 265 20.04 -7.58 0.31
CA ARG A 265 18.99 -6.90 -0.46
C ARG A 265 18.75 -7.62 -1.77
N LEU A 266 17.49 -7.95 -2.03
CA LEU A 266 17.06 -8.35 -3.37
C LEU A 266 16.80 -7.04 -4.12
N HIS A 267 17.48 -6.86 -5.23
CA HIS A 267 17.28 -5.75 -6.13
C HIS A 267 16.16 -6.17 -7.09
N TYR A 268 15.06 -5.44 -7.07
CA TYR A 268 14.04 -5.55 -8.11
C TYR A 268 14.41 -4.53 -9.16
N ALA A 269 14.76 -5.00 -10.35
CA ALA A 269 14.98 -4.13 -11.50
C ALA A 269 13.60 -3.60 -11.92
N THR A 270 13.48 -2.28 -12.00
CA THR A 270 12.26 -1.66 -12.50
C THR A 270 12.66 -0.87 -13.72
N GLY A 271 12.51 -1.49 -14.89
CA GLY A 271 13.06 -1.00 -16.17
C GLY A 271 12.46 0.30 -16.68
N LEU A 272 11.75 1.07 -15.86
CA LEU A 272 11.07 2.29 -16.25
C LEU A 272 11.63 3.47 -15.48
N ASP A 273 12.61 4.17 -16.05
CA ASP A 273 13.08 5.46 -15.53
C ASP A 273 12.11 6.64 -15.85
N HIS A 274 10.87 6.32 -16.23
CA HIS A 274 9.95 7.30 -16.80
C HIS A 274 9.16 7.98 -15.69
N LYS A 275 9.53 9.24 -15.41
CA LYS A 275 8.77 10.18 -14.55
C LYS A 275 7.28 10.24 -14.93
N GLU A 276 6.95 9.99 -16.19
CA GLU A 276 5.58 9.94 -16.71
C GLU A 276 4.69 8.94 -15.97
N ILE A 277 5.21 7.74 -15.64
CA ILE A 277 4.43 6.71 -14.92
C ILE A 277 4.11 7.18 -13.52
N PHE A 278 5.06 7.86 -12.86
CA PHE A 278 4.83 8.44 -11.56
C PHE A 278 3.69 9.47 -11.60
N TYR A 279 3.71 10.41 -12.56
CA TYR A 279 2.63 11.40 -12.70
C TYR A 279 1.29 10.74 -13.04
N PHE A 280 1.28 9.77 -13.96
CA PHE A 280 0.07 9.02 -14.31
C PHE A 280 -0.52 8.29 -13.10
N LEU A 281 0.30 7.55 -12.35
CA LEU A 281 -0.15 6.84 -11.15
C LEU A 281 -0.62 7.81 -10.06
N ARG A 282 0.01 8.98 -9.93
CA ARG A 282 -0.37 10.00 -8.95
C ARG A 282 -1.73 10.62 -9.27
N ILE A 283 -1.98 10.97 -10.54
CA ILE A 283 -3.27 11.50 -11.01
C ILE A 283 -4.35 10.42 -10.94
N GLY A 284 -4.06 9.22 -11.45
CA GLY A 284 -4.98 8.07 -11.41
C GLY A 284 -5.37 7.70 -9.98
N ASN A 285 -4.44 7.80 -9.03
CA ASN A 285 -4.71 7.60 -7.61
C ASN A 285 -5.66 8.67 -7.05
N LEU A 286 -5.45 9.96 -7.36
CA LEU A 286 -6.36 11.02 -6.95
C LEU A 286 -7.77 10.80 -7.51
N ILE A 287 -7.88 10.47 -8.79
CA ILE A 287 -9.16 10.15 -9.45
C ILE A 287 -9.82 8.97 -8.74
N TRP A 288 -9.06 7.93 -8.40
CA TRP A 288 -9.58 6.76 -7.68
C TRP A 288 -10.06 7.09 -6.27
N ILE A 289 -9.36 7.97 -5.54
CA ILE A 289 -9.80 8.48 -4.23
C ILE A 289 -11.16 9.16 -4.36
N LEU A 290 -11.27 10.12 -5.28
CA LEU A 290 -12.52 10.86 -5.52
C LEU A 290 -13.64 9.91 -5.95
N TRP A 291 -13.33 8.97 -6.84
CA TRP A 291 -14.25 7.93 -7.27
C TRP A 291 -14.74 7.08 -6.10
N SER A 292 -13.83 6.64 -5.22
CA SER A 292 -14.18 5.83 -4.05
C SER A 292 -15.06 6.59 -3.06
N MET A 293 -14.81 7.90 -2.87
CA MET A 293 -15.67 8.76 -2.07
C MET A 293 -17.07 8.86 -2.68
N ILE A 294 -17.18 9.19 -3.97
CA ILE A 294 -18.46 9.27 -4.69
C ILE A 294 -19.20 7.94 -4.61
N LEU A 295 -18.48 6.83 -4.78
CA LEU A 295 -19.06 5.50 -4.76
C LEU A 295 -19.68 5.16 -3.41
N VAL A 296 -18.98 5.46 -2.31
CA VAL A 296 -19.51 5.29 -0.94
C VAL A 296 -20.71 6.21 -0.72
N GLU A 297 -20.62 7.48 -1.11
CA GLU A 297 -21.70 8.46 -0.90
C GLU A 297 -22.97 8.14 -1.68
N CYS A 298 -22.83 7.86 -2.97
CA CYS A 298 -23.96 7.51 -3.81
C CYS A 298 -24.58 6.19 -3.36
N THR A 299 -23.78 5.19 -2.95
CA THR A 299 -24.30 3.93 -2.40
C THR A 299 -25.15 4.20 -1.17
N LEU A 300 -24.71 5.05 -0.26
CA LEU A 300 -25.45 5.35 0.96
C LEU A 300 -26.72 6.17 0.71
N ASN A 301 -26.64 7.17 -0.18
CA ASN A 301 -27.80 7.95 -0.59
C ASN A 301 -28.86 7.08 -1.30
N PHE A 302 -28.43 6.13 -2.14
CA PHE A 302 -29.35 5.24 -2.86
C PHE A 302 -30.08 4.23 -1.97
N ASN A 303 -29.52 3.93 -0.80
CA ASN A 303 -30.12 3.06 0.22
C ASN A 303 -30.76 3.87 1.36
N HIS A 304 -30.98 5.18 1.18
CA HIS A 304 -31.68 6.02 2.16
C HIS A 304 -31.05 6.01 3.56
N VAL A 305 -29.71 5.92 3.63
CA VAL A 305 -28.97 5.98 4.89
C VAL A 305 -28.68 7.44 5.24
N LYS A 306 -29.55 8.01 6.08
CA LYS A 306 -29.54 9.39 6.58
C LYS A 306 -28.96 9.53 8.00
N ALA A 307 -29.06 8.53 8.90
CA ALA A 307 -28.47 8.59 10.25
C ALA A 307 -26.97 8.39 10.22
N VAL A 308 -26.29 9.47 9.85
CA VAL A 308 -24.84 9.59 9.93
C VAL A 308 -24.40 10.01 11.34
N LEU A 309 -25.31 10.62 12.10
CA LEU A 309 -25.10 11.08 13.47
C LEU A 309 -25.72 10.11 14.47
N GLY A 310 -25.12 10.01 15.66
CA GLY A 310 -25.71 9.26 16.76
C GLY A 310 -27.00 9.90 17.30
N PRO A 311 -27.64 9.28 18.30
CA PRO A 311 -28.86 9.80 18.92
C PRO A 311 -28.75 11.29 19.28
N GLY A 312 -29.70 12.10 18.80
CA GLY A 312 -29.72 13.54 19.05
C GLY A 312 -28.77 14.37 18.17
N ASN A 313 -28.39 13.88 16.99
CA ASN A 313 -27.49 14.56 16.05
C ASN A 313 -26.10 14.85 16.63
N ARG A 314 -25.59 13.97 17.50
CA ARG A 314 -24.28 14.12 18.16
C ARG A 314 -23.31 13.02 17.74
N ILE A 315 -22.03 13.39 17.66
CA ILE A 315 -20.91 12.44 17.57
C ILE A 315 -20.73 11.85 18.96
N PHE A 316 -21.43 10.75 19.25
CA PHE A 316 -21.41 10.14 20.57
C PHE A 316 -20.44 8.96 20.66
N PHE A 317 -20.26 8.23 19.56
CA PHE A 317 -19.54 6.97 19.61
C PHE A 317 -18.02 7.17 19.47
N PRO A 318 -17.21 6.58 20.37
CA PRO A 318 -15.76 6.58 20.25
C PRO A 318 -15.26 6.01 18.91
N SER A 319 -16.02 5.09 18.31
CA SER A 319 -15.79 4.51 16.98
C SER A 319 -15.71 5.57 15.87
N GLN A 320 -16.46 6.67 16.00
CA GLN A 320 -16.44 7.80 15.07
C GLN A 320 -15.38 8.83 15.45
N LEU A 321 -15.29 9.14 16.75
CA LEU A 321 -14.42 10.20 17.26
C LEU A 321 -12.93 9.91 17.03
N ILE A 322 -12.51 8.66 17.22
CA ILE A 322 -11.10 8.27 17.11
C ILE A 322 -10.60 8.40 15.66
N PRO A 323 -11.22 7.78 14.64
CA PRO A 323 -10.82 7.97 13.25
C PRO A 323 -10.85 9.43 12.82
N MET A 324 -11.88 10.17 13.25
CA MET A 324 -12.01 11.60 12.94
C MET A 324 -10.81 12.41 13.45
N ILE A 325 -10.48 12.29 14.74
CA ILE A 325 -9.35 13.01 15.36
C ILE A 325 -8.06 12.61 14.65
N ILE A 326 -7.81 11.31 14.46
CA ILE A 326 -6.60 10.83 13.80
C ILE A 326 -6.50 11.40 12.37
N GLY A 327 -7.57 11.35 11.59
CA GLY A 327 -7.63 11.86 10.23
C GLY A 327 -7.36 13.37 10.16
N CYS A 328 -8.09 14.16 10.96
CA CYS A 328 -7.96 15.62 10.96
C CYS A 328 -6.58 16.08 11.41
N PHE A 329 -6.07 15.57 12.55
CA PHE A 329 -4.76 16.00 13.05
C PHE A 329 -3.61 15.51 12.16
N SER A 330 -3.73 14.33 11.55
CA SER A 330 -2.73 13.86 10.57
C SER A 330 -2.72 14.74 9.32
N PHE A 331 -3.90 15.15 8.84
CA PHE A 331 -4.03 16.04 7.69
C PHE A 331 -3.45 17.43 7.99
N VAL A 332 -3.84 18.06 9.11
CA VAL A 332 -3.33 19.39 9.51
C VAL A 332 -1.81 19.36 9.67
N ARG A 333 -1.26 18.34 10.34
CA ARG A 333 0.19 18.17 10.49
C ARG A 333 0.90 18.08 9.14
N LEU A 334 0.33 17.30 8.21
CA LEU A 334 0.93 17.13 6.89
C LEU A 334 0.84 18.40 6.06
N MET A 335 -0.30 19.10 6.08
CA MET A 335 -0.46 20.40 5.41
C MET A 335 0.54 21.42 5.94
N TYR A 336 0.75 21.48 7.26
CA TYR A 336 1.78 22.33 7.84
C TYR A 336 3.17 22.03 7.26
N LYS A 337 3.56 20.74 7.18
CA LYS A 337 4.85 20.34 6.59
C LYS A 337 4.97 20.64 5.10
N VAL A 338 3.88 20.50 4.34
CA VAL A 338 3.86 20.89 2.92
C VAL A 338 4.05 22.39 2.78
N LEU A 339 3.33 23.18 3.58
CA LEU A 339 3.48 24.64 3.60
C LEU A 339 4.87 25.07 4.03
N GLU A 340 5.46 24.41 5.01
CA GLU A 340 6.84 24.66 5.45
C GLU A 340 7.86 24.33 4.35
N GLN A 341 7.65 23.26 3.57
CA GLN A 341 8.48 22.94 2.40
C GLN A 341 8.31 23.93 1.24
N TRP A 342 7.17 24.60 1.15
CA TRP A 342 6.88 25.60 0.12
C TRP A 342 7.30 27.01 0.53
N ARG A 343 7.52 27.22 1.83
CA ARG A 343 8.03 28.48 2.37
C ARG A 343 9.46 28.71 1.86
N ASP A 344 9.77 29.96 1.57
CA ASP A 344 11.09 30.38 1.09
C ASP A 344 12.17 29.91 2.09
N PRO A 345 13.28 29.28 1.65
CA PRO A 345 14.38 28.89 2.55
C PRO A 345 14.97 30.06 3.36
N ASP A 346 14.80 31.30 2.92
CA ASP A 346 15.29 32.49 3.62
C ASP A 346 14.41 32.87 4.84
N ASP A 347 13.18 32.37 4.91
CA ASP A 347 12.31 32.58 6.05
C ASP A 347 12.69 31.66 7.21
N GLU A 348 12.94 32.22 8.40
CA GLU A 348 13.22 31.41 9.60
C GLU A 348 12.10 30.37 9.84
N PRO A 349 12.46 29.09 10.05
CA PRO A 349 11.48 28.05 10.30
C PRO A 349 10.70 28.38 11.57
N SER A 350 9.37 28.34 11.49
CA SER A 350 8.51 28.72 12.62
C SER A 350 8.53 27.70 13.76
N LEU A 351 8.98 26.47 13.47
CA LEU A 351 9.34 25.49 14.48
C LEU A 351 10.85 25.36 14.53
N PRO A 352 11.46 25.32 15.73
CA PRO A 352 12.84 24.87 15.85
C PRO A 352 12.89 23.49 15.22
N ASN A 353 13.70 23.34 14.16
CA ASN A 353 14.02 22.02 13.64
C ASN A 353 14.42 21.16 14.84
N ASP A 354 13.65 20.09 15.10
CA ASP A 354 13.98 19.08 16.12
C ASP A 354 15.49 18.92 16.05
N PRO A 355 16.24 19.24 17.13
CA PRO A 355 17.68 19.37 17.05
C PRO A 355 18.18 18.11 16.37
N ARG A 356 18.61 18.27 15.11
CA ARG A 356 19.04 17.15 14.27
C ARG A 356 19.98 16.39 15.17
N LEU A 357 19.61 15.19 15.63
CA LEU A 357 20.40 14.44 16.59
C LEU A 357 21.75 14.17 15.92
N THR A 358 22.66 15.13 16.08
CA THR A 358 23.95 15.20 15.43
C THR A 358 24.82 14.27 16.24
N GLY A 359 24.81 13.01 15.83
CA GLY A 359 25.83 12.06 16.26
C GLY A 359 25.62 11.43 17.62
N THR A 360 24.38 11.31 18.13
CA THR A 360 24.14 10.26 19.12
C THR A 360 24.24 8.94 18.39
N ARG A 361 25.46 8.42 18.36
CA ARG A 361 25.82 7.04 18.08
C ARG A 361 24.83 6.21 18.90
N GLN A 362 23.73 5.77 18.27
CA GLN A 362 22.82 4.80 18.85
C GLN A 362 23.60 3.49 18.91
N GLU A 363 24.53 3.40 19.85
CA GLU A 363 24.97 2.16 20.44
C GLU A 363 23.73 1.62 21.14
N PHE A 364 22.84 0.97 20.40
CA PHE A 364 21.83 0.12 20.99
C PHE A 364 22.60 -1.01 21.68
N PRO A 365 22.72 -1.01 23.02
CA PRO A 365 23.43 -2.05 23.73
C PRO A 365 22.50 -3.27 23.82
N GLY A 366 23.05 -4.47 23.61
CA GLY A 366 22.33 -5.72 23.85
C GLY A 366 21.32 -6.11 22.79
N THR A 367 20.99 -7.41 22.78
CA THR A 367 19.98 -8.24 22.07
C THR A 367 18.97 -7.66 21.05
N LYS A 368 18.75 -6.34 20.95
CA LYS A 368 17.91 -5.68 19.95
C LYS A 368 18.52 -5.61 18.53
N ARG A 369 19.71 -6.18 18.29
CA ARG A 369 20.28 -6.33 16.93
C ARG A 369 19.34 -7.06 15.96
N PHE A 370 18.46 -7.93 16.46
CA PHE A 370 17.48 -8.63 15.62
C PHE A 370 16.50 -7.68 14.93
N PHE A 371 16.12 -6.57 15.56
CA PHE A 371 15.20 -5.59 14.93
C PHE A 371 15.89 -4.76 13.86
N LYS A 372 17.23 -4.61 13.91
CA LYS A 372 17.98 -3.87 12.88
C LYS A 372 17.96 -4.55 11.52
N VAL A 373 17.70 -5.86 11.46
CA VAL A 373 17.50 -6.60 10.20
C VAL A 373 16.18 -6.22 9.52
N PHE A 374 15.21 -5.70 10.29
CA PHE A 374 13.89 -5.32 9.80
C PHE A 374 13.69 -3.80 9.67
N ALA A 375 14.58 -3.00 10.25
CA ALA A 375 14.48 -1.54 10.16
C ALA A 375 14.83 -1.07 8.73
N PRO A 376 14.02 -0.20 8.11
CA PRO A 376 14.40 0.45 6.85
C PRO A 376 15.69 1.26 7.07
N PRO A 377 16.55 1.40 6.06
CA PRO A 377 17.78 2.17 6.19
C PRO A 377 17.43 3.62 6.53
N THR A 378 17.80 4.05 7.72
CA THR A 378 17.77 5.48 8.03
C THR A 378 18.85 6.13 7.18
N ASN A 379 18.44 7.03 6.30
CA ASN A 379 19.29 7.81 5.40
C ASN A 379 20.52 8.33 6.15
N ALA A 380 21.68 7.70 5.94
CA ALA A 380 22.97 8.22 6.36
C ALA A 380 23.39 9.34 5.40
N LEU A 381 22.52 10.34 5.20
CA LEU A 381 22.64 11.29 4.10
C LEU A 381 23.74 12.35 4.31
N ASN A 382 24.42 12.40 5.47
CA ASN A 382 25.35 13.50 5.77
C ASN A 382 26.73 13.10 6.32
N ARG A 383 27.16 11.86 6.14
CA ARG A 383 28.60 11.60 6.03
C ARG A 383 28.78 10.79 4.77
N ARG A 384 29.52 11.35 3.81
CA ARG A 384 30.43 10.58 2.96
C ARG A 384 31.59 10.20 3.91
N PRO A 385 31.58 9.07 4.64
CA PRO A 385 32.87 8.45 4.88
C PRO A 385 33.42 8.21 3.47
N GLN A 386 34.66 8.63 3.22
CA GLN A 386 35.36 8.30 1.99
C GLN A 386 35.17 6.79 1.79
N LEU A 387 34.28 6.45 0.87
CA LEU A 387 33.94 5.07 0.58
C LEU A 387 35.26 4.52 0.04
N PRO A 388 35.79 3.41 0.58
CA PRO A 388 36.95 2.78 -0.02
C PRO A 388 36.68 2.62 -1.51
N GLU A 389 37.54 3.19 -2.36
CA GLU A 389 37.39 3.20 -3.83
C GLU A 389 37.20 1.79 -4.40
N ASP A 390 37.60 0.77 -3.64
CA ASP A 390 37.53 -0.64 -4.01
C ASP A 390 36.17 -1.31 -3.80
N MET A 391 35.13 -0.58 -3.37
CA MET A 391 33.80 -1.17 -3.31
C MET A 391 33.26 -1.24 -4.74
N PRO A 392 33.05 -2.45 -5.32
CA PRO A 392 32.54 -2.57 -6.68
C PRO A 392 31.22 -1.80 -6.79
N PRO A 393 30.92 -1.18 -7.95
CA PRO A 393 29.66 -0.49 -8.19
C PRO A 393 28.50 -1.49 -8.10
N GLU A 394 28.08 -1.82 -6.88
CA GLU A 394 27.25 -3.01 -6.56
C GLU A 394 25.78 -2.86 -7.00
N ASP A 395 25.42 -1.78 -7.71
CA ASP A 395 24.08 -1.23 -7.65
C ASP A 395 23.46 -0.76 -8.98
N THR A 396 24.19 -0.74 -10.10
CA THR A 396 23.68 -0.32 -11.42
C THR A 396 23.37 -1.47 -12.38
N ASP A 397 23.95 -2.65 -12.17
CA ASP A 397 23.93 -3.75 -13.14
C ASP A 397 22.50 -4.18 -13.52
N MET A 398 21.60 -4.31 -12.54
CA MET A 398 20.24 -4.79 -12.80
C MET A 398 19.39 -3.84 -13.66
N ASP A 399 19.65 -2.55 -13.60
CA ASP A 399 18.91 -1.57 -14.41
C ASP A 399 19.54 -1.41 -15.81
N GLU A 400 20.85 -1.61 -15.94
CA GLU A 400 21.53 -1.68 -17.25
C GLU A 400 21.00 -2.85 -18.09
N LEU A 401 20.75 -4.02 -17.47
CA LEU A 401 20.13 -5.18 -18.14
C LEU A 401 18.79 -4.85 -18.79
N LEU A 402 18.00 -3.95 -18.20
CA LEU A 402 16.69 -3.59 -18.73
C LEU A 402 16.73 -2.44 -19.74
N GLN A 403 17.85 -1.73 -19.89
CA GLN A 403 17.95 -0.61 -20.84
C GLN A 403 17.88 -1.05 -22.30
N GLY A 404 18.18 -2.31 -22.63
CA GLY A 404 18.06 -2.87 -23.98
C GLY A 404 16.69 -3.48 -24.31
N GLU A 405 15.88 -3.80 -23.30
CA GLU A 405 14.65 -4.57 -23.48
C GLU A 405 13.51 -3.71 -24.07
N PRO A 406 12.54 -4.30 -24.81
CA PRO A 406 11.44 -3.54 -25.39
C PRO A 406 10.54 -2.95 -24.29
N ILE A 407 10.02 -1.74 -24.54
CA ILE A 407 9.23 -0.95 -23.57
C ILE A 407 8.07 -1.78 -22.95
N ARG A 408 7.37 -2.58 -23.76
CA ARG A 408 6.26 -3.45 -23.30
C ARG A 408 6.69 -4.41 -22.19
N LEU A 409 7.90 -4.94 -22.30
CA LEU A 409 8.47 -5.88 -21.35
C LEU A 409 8.85 -5.18 -20.05
N ARG A 410 9.38 -3.95 -20.14
CA ARG A 410 9.67 -3.12 -18.96
C ARG A 410 8.41 -2.78 -18.18
N TYR A 411 7.31 -2.43 -18.87
CA TYR A 411 5.99 -2.27 -18.24
C TYR A 411 5.53 -3.54 -17.52
N LEU A 412 5.68 -4.71 -18.16
CA LEU A 412 5.31 -5.99 -17.55
C LEU A 412 6.09 -6.24 -16.24
N VAL A 413 7.41 -6.02 -16.25
CA VAL A 413 8.26 -6.21 -15.05
C VAL A 413 7.93 -5.19 -13.97
N THR A 414 7.62 -3.94 -14.33
CA THR A 414 7.22 -2.94 -13.34
C THR A 414 5.94 -3.34 -12.60
N TRP A 415 4.95 -3.88 -13.31
CA TRP A 415 3.71 -4.38 -12.67
C TRP A 415 3.88 -5.74 -11.98
N LEU A 416 4.82 -6.56 -12.44
CA LEU A 416 5.10 -7.90 -11.94
C LEU A 416 6.60 -8.05 -11.62
N PRO A 417 7.12 -7.36 -10.58
CA PRO A 417 8.57 -7.32 -10.30
C PRO A 417 9.16 -8.70 -10.01
N TRP A 418 8.35 -9.68 -9.63
CA TRP A 418 8.77 -11.06 -9.43
C TRP A 418 9.15 -11.80 -10.73
N LEU A 419 8.73 -11.32 -11.90
CA LEU A 419 9.16 -11.91 -13.18
C LEU A 419 10.67 -11.83 -13.36
N SER A 420 11.32 -10.82 -12.78
CA SER A 420 12.79 -10.70 -12.76
C SER A 420 13.50 -11.83 -12.01
N LEU A 421 12.78 -12.58 -11.15
CA LEU A 421 13.33 -13.71 -10.40
C LEU A 421 13.31 -15.03 -11.18
N LEU A 422 12.60 -15.08 -12.31
CA LEU A 422 12.47 -16.32 -13.08
C LEU A 422 13.76 -16.56 -13.90
N PRO A 423 14.35 -17.78 -13.88
CA PRO A 423 15.62 -18.09 -14.55
C PRO A 423 15.61 -17.87 -16.07
N TRP A 424 14.45 -17.96 -16.72
CA TRP A 424 14.33 -17.68 -18.15
C TRP A 424 14.72 -16.25 -18.53
N TRP A 425 14.70 -15.33 -17.55
CA TRP A 425 15.05 -13.93 -17.74
C TRP A 425 16.56 -13.75 -17.79
N THR A 426 17.29 -14.47 -16.95
CA THR A 426 18.75 -14.35 -16.85
C THR A 426 19.50 -15.16 -17.92
N LYS A 427 18.83 -16.11 -18.59
CA LYS A 427 19.51 -17.10 -19.46
C LYS A 427 19.87 -16.60 -20.86
N ASN A 428 19.28 -15.50 -21.35
CA ASN A 428 19.50 -15.04 -22.73
C ASN A 428 20.78 -14.22 -22.96
N GLU A 429 21.46 -13.78 -21.90
CA GLU A 429 22.63 -12.88 -22.05
C GLU A 429 23.96 -13.57 -22.32
N HIS A 430 24.07 -14.89 -22.13
CA HIS A 430 25.27 -15.61 -22.55
C HIS A 430 25.31 -15.87 -24.06
N LYS A 431 24.61 -15.09 -24.89
CA LYS A 431 25.07 -14.95 -26.28
C LYS A 431 26.39 -14.19 -26.18
N PRO A 432 27.56 -14.87 -26.32
CA PRO A 432 28.83 -14.17 -26.30
C PRO A 432 28.70 -13.04 -27.31
N HIS A 433 29.04 -11.82 -26.89
CA HIS A 433 29.22 -10.71 -27.79
C HIS A 433 30.27 -11.14 -28.83
N LYS A 434 29.81 -11.80 -29.90
CA LYS A 434 30.60 -12.33 -31.01
C LYS A 434 31.14 -11.18 -31.88
N ARG A 435 31.17 -9.96 -31.34
CA ARG A 435 31.62 -8.76 -32.04
C ARG A 435 33.08 -8.44 -31.80
N ASP A 436 33.70 -9.01 -30.77
CA ASP A 436 35.10 -8.70 -30.47
C ASP A 436 36.10 -9.71 -31.05
N THR A 437 35.63 -10.82 -31.64
CA THR A 437 36.53 -11.79 -32.28
C THR A 437 36.85 -11.48 -33.74
N GLU A 438 36.06 -10.66 -34.44
CA GLU A 438 36.36 -10.32 -35.86
C GLU A 438 37.29 -9.11 -36.03
N ASN A 439 37.46 -8.26 -35.01
CA ASN A 439 38.36 -7.09 -35.11
C ASN A 439 39.76 -7.32 -34.52
N VAL A 440 40.03 -8.43 -33.83
CA VAL A 440 41.36 -8.69 -33.25
C VAL A 440 42.32 -9.35 -34.26
N GLU A 441 41.82 -9.88 -35.39
CA GLU A 441 42.68 -10.57 -36.35
C GLU A 441 43.17 -9.70 -37.53
N SER A 442 42.74 -8.43 -37.64
CA SER A 442 43.16 -7.57 -38.76
C SER A 442 44.37 -6.64 -38.49
N ASP A 443 44.81 -6.42 -37.25
CA ASP A 443 45.81 -5.37 -36.96
C ASP A 443 47.15 -5.88 -36.39
N ARG A 444 47.49 -7.16 -36.67
CA ARG A 444 48.85 -7.69 -36.40
C ARG A 444 49.84 -7.35 -37.51
N SER A 445 49.90 -6.08 -37.88
CA SER A 445 51.06 -5.50 -38.56
C SER A 445 50.94 -3.99 -38.50
N HIS A 446 51.54 -3.33 -37.52
CA HIS A 446 52.29 -2.09 -37.73
C HIS A 446 53.08 -1.71 -36.47
N SER A 447 54.31 -1.31 -36.75
CA SER A 447 55.46 -1.16 -35.86
C SER A 447 55.30 -0.15 -34.71
N PRO A 448 56.08 -0.32 -33.63
CA PRO A 448 56.07 0.58 -32.48
C PRO A 448 56.95 1.79 -32.77
N SER A 449 56.35 2.97 -32.92
CA SER A 449 57.09 4.22 -32.80
C SER A 449 56.12 5.40 -32.73
N SER A 450 56.00 6.00 -31.54
CA SER A 450 56.04 7.46 -31.34
C SER A 450 55.27 7.88 -30.08
N THR A 451 56.02 7.98 -28.98
CA THR A 451 56.09 9.18 -28.12
C THR A 451 54.82 10.04 -27.97
N LEU A 452 54.10 9.81 -26.88
CA LEU A 452 53.96 10.74 -25.75
C LEU A 452 53.98 12.25 -26.12
N HIS A 453 52.88 12.74 -26.70
CA HIS A 453 52.53 14.16 -26.61
C HIS A 453 51.34 14.30 -25.66
N GLY A 454 51.65 14.73 -24.44
CA GLY A 454 50.66 15.16 -23.46
C GLY A 454 49.98 16.42 -23.96
N THR A 455 48.68 16.34 -24.19
CA THR A 455 47.84 17.51 -24.45
C THR A 455 47.46 18.13 -23.10
N PRO A 456 47.91 19.36 -22.79
CA PRO A 456 47.54 20.03 -21.55
C PRO A 456 46.05 20.35 -21.58
N THR A 457 45.34 19.85 -20.57
CA THR A 457 43.94 20.18 -20.30
C THR A 457 43.80 21.67 -19.98
N PRO A 458 42.92 22.41 -20.68
CA PRO A 458 42.73 23.83 -20.41
C PRO A 458 42.07 24.02 -19.03
N PRO A 459 42.61 24.90 -18.17
CA PRO A 459 42.05 25.19 -16.86
C PRO A 459 40.86 26.14 -17.01
N ASN A 460 39.72 25.65 -17.49
CA ASN A 460 38.47 26.42 -17.51
C ASN A 460 37.22 25.52 -17.52
N PHE A 461 37.25 24.39 -16.79
CA PHE A 461 36.02 23.67 -16.50
C PHE A 461 35.26 24.39 -15.38
N VAL A 462 34.46 25.37 -15.77
CA VAL A 462 33.51 26.07 -14.90
C VAL A 462 32.37 25.10 -14.59
N ASN A 463 32.31 24.64 -13.34
CA ASN A 463 31.23 23.78 -12.86
C ASN A 463 29.89 24.55 -12.88
N PRO A 464 28.88 24.14 -13.68
CA PRO A 464 27.63 24.88 -13.85
C PRO A 464 26.69 24.85 -12.63
N TYR A 465 27.06 24.20 -11.53
CA TYR A 465 26.22 24.11 -10.32
C TYR A 465 26.67 25.02 -9.18
N LYS A 466 27.62 25.94 -9.42
CA LYS A 466 27.98 26.93 -8.40
C LYS A 466 27.06 28.14 -8.53
N SER A 467 26.06 28.20 -7.66
CA SER A 467 25.20 29.38 -7.46
C SER A 467 26.08 30.60 -7.24
N GLN A 468 26.09 31.52 -8.20
CA GLN A 468 26.62 32.87 -8.02
C GLN A 468 25.61 33.62 -7.15
N ILE A 469 25.83 33.60 -5.84
CA ILE A 469 25.16 34.50 -4.90
C ILE A 469 26.12 35.69 -4.72
N PRO A 470 25.68 36.92 -5.01
CA PRO A 470 26.48 38.13 -4.83
C PRO A 470 26.85 38.41 -3.37
#